data_AF-I6AXI2-F1
#
_entry.id   AF-I6AXI2-F1
#
_cell.length_a   1.000
_cell.length_b   1.000
_cell.length_c   1.000
_cell.angle_alpha   90.00
_cell.angle_beta   90.00
_cell.angle_gamma   90.00
#
_symmetry.space_group_name_H-M   'P 1'
#
loop_
_entity.id
_entity.type
_entity.pdbx_description
1 polymer ?
#
loop_
_entity_poly.entity_id
_entity_poly.type
_entity_poly.pdbx_seq_one_letter_code
_entity_poly.pdbx_strand_id
1 'polypeptide(L)' 'MSRDEKLRTLEALWADLSQDDLHLESPAWHEDALREAETAVKAGQAKFSDWEDAKKRIRRKAATGRA' A
#
# COMPACT_ATOMS: atom_id res chain seq x y z
N MET A 1 -7.44 25.98 -9.39
CA MET A 1 -6.15 25.49 -8.88
C MET A 1 -5.29 25.01 -10.03
N SER A 2 -4.09 25.57 -10.15
CA SER A 2 -3.02 25.05 -11.00
C SER A 2 -2.57 23.66 -10.52
N ARG A 3 -1.78 22.96 -11.34
CA ARG A 3 -1.21 21.66 -10.95
C ARG A 3 -0.33 21.80 -9.70
N ASP A 4 0.47 22.85 -9.63
CA ASP A 4 1.38 23.09 -8.52
C ASP A 4 0.63 23.41 -7.23
N GLU A 5 -0.47 24.16 -7.33
CA GLU A 5 -1.35 24.41 -6.18
C GLU A 5 -1.98 23.11 -5.68
N LYS A 6 -2.43 22.22 -6.58
CA LYS A 6 -2.97 20.92 -6.19
C LYS A 6 -1.94 20.05 -5.49
N LEU A 7 -0.69 20.03 -5.98
CA LEU A 7 0.39 19.24 -5.37
C LEU A 7 0.72 19.75 -3.96
N ARG A 8 0.88 21.06 -3.80
CA ARG A 8 1.14 21.66 -2.47
C ARG A 8 0.02 21.40 -1.49
N THR A 9 -1.25 21.47 -1.93
CA THR A 9 -2.39 21.14 -1.08
C THR A 9 -2.39 19.67 -0.68
N LEU A 10 -2.07 18.76 -1.60
CA LEU A 10 -1.95 17.33 -1.28
C LEU A 10 -0.80 17.07 -0.30
N GLU A 11 0.34 17.71 -0.46
CA GLU A 11 1.48 17.58 0.46
C GLU A 11 1.15 18.11 1.86
N ALA A 12 0.49 19.26 1.95
CA ALA A 12 0.06 19.82 3.23
C ALA A 12 -0.96 18.91 3.93
N LEU A 13 -1.95 18.40 3.19
CA LEU A 13 -2.94 17.46 3.72
C LEU A 13 -2.28 16.15 4.16
N TRP A 14 -1.35 15.63 3.36
CA TRP A 14 -0.62 14.41 3.71
C TRP A 14 0.22 14.60 4.97
N ALA A 15 0.96 15.70 5.07
CA ALA A 15 1.75 16.02 6.25
C ALA A 15 0.85 16.07 7.50
N ASP A 16 -0.25 16.80 7.44
CA ASP A 16 -1.23 16.93 8.54
C ASP A 16 -1.79 15.57 8.98
N LEU A 17 -2.31 14.78 8.03
CA LEU A 17 -2.89 13.47 8.32
C LEU A 17 -1.87 12.43 8.81
N SER A 18 -0.60 12.55 8.38
CA SER A 18 0.46 11.60 8.76
C SER A 18 1.06 11.84 10.15
N GLN A 19 0.77 12.98 10.79
CA GLN A 19 1.23 13.26 12.15
C GLN A 19 0.35 12.58 13.21
N ASP A 20 -0.86 12.17 12.84
CA ASP A 20 -1.89 11.73 13.79
C ASP A 20 -2.23 10.23 13.66
N ASP A 21 -1.17 9.41 13.61
CA ASP A 21 -1.26 7.94 13.53
C ASP A 21 -2.01 7.30 14.73
N LEU A 22 -2.21 8.06 15.81
CA LEU A 22 -2.82 7.57 17.05
C LEU A 22 -4.36 7.64 17.07
N HIS A 23 -4.98 8.36 16.14
CA HIS A 23 -6.44 8.60 16.15
C HIS A 23 -7.22 7.86 15.06
N LEU A 24 -6.55 7.13 14.17
CA LEU A 24 -7.22 6.30 13.17
C LEU A 24 -7.41 4.88 13.69
N GLU A 25 -8.65 4.57 14.09
CA GLU A 25 -9.02 3.19 14.36
C GLU A 25 -8.84 2.36 13.08
N SER A 26 -8.08 1.28 13.20
CA SER A 26 -7.95 0.31 12.12
C SER A 26 -9.33 -0.23 11.73
N PRO A 27 -9.65 -0.36 10.43
CA PRO A 27 -10.89 -0.99 10.01
C PRO A 27 -11.02 -2.40 10.60
N ALA A 28 -12.25 -2.86 10.85
CA ALA A 28 -12.51 -4.17 11.47
C ALA A 28 -11.86 -5.36 10.73
N TRP A 29 -11.64 -5.25 9.43
CA TRP A 29 -11.00 -6.30 8.62
C TRP A 29 -9.46 -6.33 8.75
N HIS A 30 -8.83 -5.28 9.30
CA HIS A 30 -7.38 -5.10 9.24
C HIS A 30 -6.64 -6.21 10.00
N GLU A 31 -7.11 -6.55 11.21
CA GLU A 31 -6.51 -7.61 12.02
C GLU A 31 -6.56 -8.97 11.30
N ASP A 32 -7.70 -9.30 10.71
CA ASP A 32 -7.88 -10.57 10.00
C ASP A 32 -6.96 -10.66 8.77
N ALA A 33 -6.82 -9.56 8.01
CA ALA A 33 -5.91 -9.50 6.86
C ALA A 33 -4.43 -9.67 7.28
N LEU A 34 -4.03 -9.07 8.40
CA LEU A 34 -2.68 -9.24 8.96
C LEU A 34 -2.45 -10.69 9.38
N ARG A 35 -3.40 -11.30 10.09
CA ARG A 35 -3.32 -12.69 10.55
C ARG A 35 -3.25 -13.68 9.38
N GLU A 36 -4.03 -13.44 8.33
CA GLU A 36 -3.96 -14.24 7.09
C GLU A 36 -2.59 -14.14 6.44
N ALA A 37 -2.07 -12.91 6.28
CA ALA A 37 -0.76 -12.68 5.69
C ALA A 37 0.36 -13.36 6.50
N GLU A 38 0.36 -13.23 7.82
CA GLU A 38 1.32 -13.89 8.71
C GLU A 38 1.26 -15.41 8.58
N THR A 39 0.05 -15.97 8.53
CA THR A 39 -0.16 -17.42 8.42
C THR A 39 0.38 -17.93 7.09
N ALA A 40 0.10 -17.22 5.99
CA ALA A 40 0.61 -17.57 4.66
C ALA A 40 2.15 -17.50 4.60
N VAL A 41 2.78 -16.52 5.27
CA VAL A 41 4.24 -16.44 5.37
C VAL A 41 4.80 -17.62 6.16
N LYS A 42 4.23 -17.94 7.33
CA LYS A 42 4.65 -19.07 8.17
C LYS A 42 4.48 -20.42 7.44
N ALA A 43 3.45 -20.55 6.61
CA ALA A 43 3.20 -21.74 5.79
C ALA A 43 4.05 -21.79 4.50
N GLY A 44 4.89 -20.79 4.22
CA GLY A 44 5.70 -20.71 3.00
C GLY A 44 4.90 -20.42 1.72
N GLN A 45 3.63 -20.05 1.86
CA GLN A 45 2.71 -19.71 0.76
C GLN A 45 2.86 -18.25 0.31
N ALA A 46 3.40 -17.39 1.17
CA ALA A 46 3.72 -16.00 0.86
C ALA A 46 5.17 -15.68 1.24
N LYS A 47 5.75 -14.68 0.56
CA LYS A 47 7.09 -14.17 0.86
C LYS A 47 7.15 -12.66 0.72
N PHE A 48 7.99 -12.04 1.54
CA PHE A 48 8.36 -10.65 1.35
C PHE A 48 9.13 -10.49 0.03
N SER A 49 8.92 -9.35 -0.62
CA SER A 49 9.55 -8.96 -1.87
C SER A 49 10.07 -7.56 -1.69
N ASP A 50 11.25 -7.29 -2.25
CA ASP A 50 11.66 -5.91 -2.47
C ASP A 50 10.58 -5.16 -3.26
N TRP A 51 10.38 -3.89 -2.91
CA TRP A 51 9.31 -3.06 -3.45
C TRP A 51 9.49 -2.78 -4.94
N GLU A 52 10.72 -2.49 -5.39
CA GLU A 52 10.99 -2.27 -6.81
C GLU A 52 10.76 -3.54 -7.61
N ASP A 53 11.18 -4.68 -7.08
CA ASP A 53 10.98 -5.97 -7.75
C ASP A 53 9.51 -6.41 -7.78
N ALA A 54 8.74 -6.10 -6.73
CA ALA A 54 7.30 -6.28 -6.71
C ALA A 54 6.62 -5.45 -7.81
N LYS A 55 6.95 -4.15 -7.92
CA LYS A 55 6.42 -3.26 -8.95
C LYS A 55 6.75 -3.76 -10.36
N LYS A 56 8.00 -4.19 -10.62
CA LYS A 56 8.41 -4.76 -11.92
C LYS A 56 7.57 -6.00 -12.26
N ARG A 57 7.36 -6.90 -11.29
CA ARG A 57 6.57 -8.13 -11.48
C ARG A 57 5.10 -7.83 -11.79
N ILE A 58 4.47 -6.90 -11.06
CA ILE A 58 3.07 -6.50 -11.27
C ILE A 58 2.89 -5.87 -12.65
N ARG A 59 3.75 -4.93 -13.03
CA ARG A 59 3.71 -4.28 -14.35
C ARG A 59 3.85 -5.28 -15.50
N ARG A 60 4.75 -6.26 -15.34
CA ARG A 60 4.93 -7.35 -16.32
C ARG A 60 3.65 -8.17 -16.47
N LYS A 61 3.04 -8.62 -15.37
CA LYS A 61 1.78 -9.38 -15.40
C LYS A 61 0.64 -8.58 -16.04
N ALA A 62 0.53 -7.30 -15.71
CA ALA A 62 -0.50 -6.41 -16.27
C ALA A 62 -0.33 -6.20 -17.79
N ALA A 63 0.91 -6.18 -18.29
CA ALA A 63 1.18 -6.11 -19.73
C ALA A 63 0.85 -7.42 -20.45
N THR A 64 1.12 -8.57 -19.83
CA THR A 64 0.84 -9.89 -20.42
C THR A 64 -0.65 -10.25 -20.43
N GLY A 65 -1.45 -9.81 -19.46
CA GLY A 65 -2.90 -10.07 -19.43
C GLY A 65 -3.75 -9.20 -20.36
N ARG A 66 -3.13 -8.33 -21.17
CA ARG A 66 -3.79 -7.44 -22.12
C ARG A 66 -3.60 -7.88 -23.59
N ALA A 67 -2.92 -9.00 -23.81
CA ALA A 67 -2.75 -9.67 -25.11
C ALA A 67 -3.62 -10.94 -25.14
#